data_AF-A0A2E2UAH5-F1
#
_entry.id   AF-A0A2E2UAH5-F1
#
_cell.length_a   1.000
_cell.length_b   1.000
_cell.length_c   1.000
_cell.angle_alpha   90.00
_cell.angle_beta   90.00
_cell.angle_gamma   90.00
#
_symmetry.space_group_name_H-M   'P 1'
#
loop_
_entity.id
_entity.type
_entity.pdbx_description
1 polymer ?
#
loop_
_entity_poly.entity_id
_entity_poly.type
_entity_poly.pdbx_seq_one_letter_code
_entity_poly.pdbx_strand_id
1 'polypeptide(L)' 'MKKVLIISRYLRAKENLNLFHFKGYFHGQRINQIAVKGGKFEKGHDYALALESVVILDKVLVGELVKSKKLS' A
#
# COMPACT_ATOMS: atom_id res chain seq x y z
N MET A 1 -7.56 15.06 8.17
CA MET A 1 -6.82 14.36 7.09
C MET A 1 -7.48 13.02 6.81
N LYS A 2 -7.72 12.66 5.55
CA LYS A 2 -8.35 11.36 5.20
C LYS A 2 -7.30 10.25 5.26
N LYS A 3 -7.55 9.24 6.09
CA LYS A 3 -6.74 8.02 6.17
C LYS A 3 -7.35 6.98 5.24
N VAL A 4 -6.52 6.31 4.44
CA VAL A 4 -6.97 5.20 3.58
C VAL A 4 -6.61 3.89 4.26
N LEU A 5 -7.59 3.00 4.40
CA LEU A 5 -7.38 1.65 4.91
C LEU A 5 -7.35 0.68 3.74
N ILE A 6 -6.30 -0.13 3.68
CA ILE A 6 -6.09 -1.10 2.60
C ILE A 6 -5.67 -2.42 3.20
N ILE A 7 -6.27 -3.51 2.74
CA ILE A 7 -5.79 -4.87 2.99
C ILE A 7 -5.11 -5.36 1.71
N SER A 8 -3.85 -5.74 1.81
CA SER A 8 -3.08 -6.15 0.64
C SER A 8 -1.88 -7.03 1.00
N ARG A 9 -1.48 -7.89 0.05
CA ARG A 9 -0.33 -8.79 0.17
C ARG A 9 0.98 -8.07 -0.10
N TYR A 10 1.94 -8.17 0.80
CA TYR A 10 3.27 -7.63 0.58
C TYR A 10 4.05 -8.47 -0.45
N LEU A 11 4.65 -7.79 -1.42
CA LEU A 11 5.40 -8.40 -2.52
C LEU A 11 6.91 -8.34 -2.30
N ARG A 12 7.45 -7.14 -2.11
CA ARG A 12 8.89 -6.86 -1.97
C ARG A 12 9.14 -5.40 -1.66
N ALA A 13 10.36 -5.09 -1.23
CA ALA A 13 10.88 -3.74 -1.22
C ALA A 13 11.43 -3.38 -2.61
N LYS A 14 11.32 -2.11 -2.99
CA LYS A 14 12.01 -1.51 -4.12
C LYS A 14 12.44 -0.10 -3.72
N GLU A 15 13.74 0.15 -3.73
CA GLU A 15 14.33 1.39 -3.22
C GLU A 15 13.83 1.67 -1.79
N ASN A 16 13.19 2.83 -1.55
CA ASN A 16 12.66 3.23 -0.25
C ASN A 16 11.15 2.93 -0.09
N LEU A 17 10.60 2.07 -0.93
CA LEU A 17 9.17 1.75 -0.96
C LEU A 17 8.91 0.26 -0.77
N ASN A 18 7.86 -0.04 -0.01
CA ASN A 18 7.31 -1.38 0.16
C ASN A 18 6.16 -1.58 -0.84
N LEU A 19 6.29 -2.58 -1.71
CA LEU A 19 5.32 -2.85 -2.76
C LEU A 19 4.32 -3.91 -2.34
N PHE A 20 3.06 -3.65 -2.64
CA PHE A 20 1.91 -4.46 -2.27
C PHE A 20 1.06 -4.78 -3.50
N HIS A 21 0.53 -6.00 -3.57
CA HIS A 21 -0.31 -6.44 -4.68
C HIS A 21 -1.71 -5.85 -4.58
N PHE A 22 -2.16 -5.14 -5.62
CA PHE A 22 -3.50 -4.59 -5.64
C PHE A 22 -4.08 -4.59 -7.05
N LYS A 23 -5.38 -4.83 -7.20
CA LYS A 23 -6.09 -4.62 -8.46
C LYS A 23 -7.47 -4.08 -8.13
N GLY A 24 -7.70 -2.82 -8.40
CA GLY A 24 -8.96 -2.18 -8.03
C GLY A 24 -9.04 -0.73 -8.49
N TYR A 25 -9.91 0.02 -7.84
CA TYR A 25 -10.14 1.43 -8.11
C TYR A 25 -10.03 2.24 -6.82
N PHE A 26 -9.47 3.44 -6.92
CA PHE A 26 -9.45 4.44 -5.85
C PHE A 26 -9.89 5.77 -6.45
N HIS A 27 -10.96 6.35 -5.89
CA HIS A 27 -11.60 7.57 -6.44
C HIS A 27 -11.86 7.51 -7.95
N GLY A 28 -12.38 6.37 -8.44
CA GLY A 28 -12.69 6.17 -9.86
C GLY A 28 -11.49 5.91 -10.77
N GLN A 29 -10.26 6.01 -10.27
CA GLN A 29 -9.05 5.70 -11.03
C GLN A 29 -8.60 4.27 -10.79
N ARG A 30 -8.25 3.57 -11.86
CA ARG A 30 -7.77 2.18 -11.79
C ARG A 30 -6.35 2.14 -11.23
N ILE A 31 -6.13 1.25 -10.27
CA ILE A 31 -4.85 1.03 -9.61
C ILE A 31 -4.47 -0.46 -9.68
N ASN A 32 -3.20 -0.73 -9.97
CA ASN A 32 -2.65 -2.08 -10.14
C ASN A 32 -1.56 -2.45 -9.13
N GLN A 33 -1.21 -1.51 -8.24
CA GLN A 33 -0.20 -1.71 -7.23
C GLN A 33 -0.32 -0.64 -6.14
N ILE A 34 0.14 -0.97 -4.95
CA ILE A 34 0.30 0.00 -3.87
C ILE A 34 1.77 0.06 -3.50
N ALA A 35 2.30 1.27 -3.35
CA ALA A 35 3.65 1.54 -2.87
C ALA A 35 3.58 2.32 -1.57
N VAL A 36 4.22 1.81 -0.53
CA VAL A 36 4.12 2.32 0.84
C VAL A 36 5.49 2.74 1.33
N LYS A 37 5.62 3.98 1.79
CA LYS A 37 6.84 4.46 2.45
C LYS A 37 6.82 4.12 3.93
N GLY A 38 7.92 3.55 4.42
CA GLY A 38 8.07 3.15 5.82
C GLY A 38 7.51 1.75 6.14
N GLY A 39 7.78 1.30 7.36
CA GLY A 39 7.42 -0.04 7.83
C GLY A 39 8.40 -1.15 7.41
N LYS A 40 8.23 -2.33 8.02
CA LYS A 40 8.93 -3.56 7.67
C LYS A 40 7.89 -4.66 7.47
N PHE A 41 8.04 -5.44 6.41
CA PHE A 41 7.04 -6.42 5.99
C PHE A 41 7.70 -7.72 5.53
N GLU A 42 6.97 -8.81 5.67
CA GLU A 42 7.42 -10.15 5.30
C GLU A 42 6.74 -10.59 4.01
N LYS A 43 7.54 -11.05 3.04
CA LYS A 43 7.07 -11.40 1.70
C LYS A 43 5.98 -12.47 1.75
N GLY A 44 4.90 -12.26 1.00
CA GLY A 44 3.82 -13.24 0.87
C GLY A 44 2.73 -13.13 1.94
N HIS A 45 2.92 -12.31 2.97
CA HIS A 45 1.96 -12.09 4.03
C HIS A 45 0.99 -10.94 3.70
N ASP A 46 -0.23 -11.05 4.22
CA ASP A 46 -1.29 -10.05 4.05
C ASP A 46 -1.27 -9.05 5.22
N TYR A 47 -1.42 -7.77 4.91
CA TYR A 47 -1.40 -6.69 5.90
C TYR A 47 -2.62 -5.79 5.75
N ALA A 48 -3.19 -5.38 6.90
CA ALA A 48 -4.02 -4.20 6.98
C ALA A 48 -3.11 -2.97 7.17
N LEU A 49 -3.26 -1.98 6.29
CA LEU A 49 -2.43 -0.79 6.18
C LEU A 49 -3.30 0.45 6.35
N ALA A 50 -2.90 1.35 7.25
CA ALA A 50 -3.43 2.70 7.32
C ALA A 50 -2.42 3.65 6.67
N LEU A 51 -2.82 4.29 5.58
CA LEU A 51 -1.99 5.20 4.80
C LEU A 51 -2.49 6.64 4.88
N GLU A 52 -1.54 7.57 4.79
CA GLU A 52 -1.78 9.00 4.59
C GLU A 52 -0.96 9.54 3.41
N SER A 53 -1.12 10.83 3.10
CA SER A 53 -0.41 11.51 2.01
C SER A 53 -0.50 10.75 0.67
N VAL A 54 -1.69 10.22 0.36
CA VAL A 54 -1.88 9.32 -0.78
C VAL A 54 -1.96 10.06 -2.10
N VAL A 55 -1.25 9.57 -3.11
CA VAL A 55 -1.27 10.07 -4.49
C VAL A 55 -1.31 8.89 -5.47
N ILE A 56 -1.81 9.12 -6.67
CA ILE A 56 -1.77 8.12 -7.75
C ILE A 56 -0.71 8.57 -8.76
N LEU A 57 0.26 7.69 -9.03
CA LEU A 57 1.28 7.88 -10.07
C LEU A 57 1.28 6.63 -10.95
N ASP A 58 1.03 6.77 -12.26
CA ASP A 58 1.06 5.66 -13.23
C ASP A 58 0.30 4.39 -12.78
N LYS A 59 -0.93 4.57 -12.26
CA LYS A 59 -1.79 3.49 -11.72
C LYS A 59 -1.25 2.82 -10.46
N VAL A 60 -0.27 3.41 -9.78
CA VAL A 60 0.22 3.00 -8.46
C VAL A 60 -0.31 3.96 -7.40
N LEU A 61 -0.94 3.42 -6.35
CA LEU A 61 -1.27 4.23 -5.17
C LEU A 61 -0.02 4.33 -4.29
N VAL A 62 0.51 5.53 -4.15
CA VAL A 62 1.65 5.80 -3.29
C VAL A 62 1.16 6.45 -2.00
N GLY A 63 1.63 6.02 -0.84
CA GLY A 63 1.26 6.60 0.44
C GLY A 63 2.29 6.39 1.54
N GLU A 64 2.17 7.15 2.62
CA GLU A 64 3.01 7.04 3.82
C GLU A 64 2.32 6.18 4.88
N LEU A 65 3.07 5.27 5.50
CA LEU A 65 2.52 4.33 6.48
C LEU A 65 2.29 5.02 7.82
N VAL A 66 1.04 4.98 8.29
CA VAL A 66 0.67 5.42 9.65
C VAL A 66 0.68 4.23 10.61
N LYS A 67 0.07 3.11 10.21
CA LYS A 67 -0.04 1.90 11.03
C LYS A 67 -0.20 0.67 10.14
N SER A 68 0.31 -0.46 10.58
CA SER A 68 0.07 -1.75 9.95
C SER A 68 -0.28 -2.84 10.95
N LYS A 69 -0.95 -3.89 10.47
CA LYS A 69 -1.18 -5.14 11.20
C LYS A 69 -1.04 -6.32 10.23
N LYS A 70 -0.17 -7.28 10.56
CA LYS A 70 -0.06 -8.57 9.84
C LYS A 70 -1.32 -9.39 10.11
N LEU A 71 -1.89 -10.00 9.07
CA LEU A 71 -3.15 -10.76 9.15
C LEU A 71 -2.95 -12.27 8.99
N SER A 72 -1.97 -12.67 8.20
CA SER A 72 -1.58 -14.05 7.91
C SER A 72 -0.10 -14.09 7.63
#